data_AF-A0A5S4G4M7-F1
#
_entry.id   AF-A0A5S4G4M7-F1
#
_cell.length_a   1.000
_cell.length_b   1.000
_cell.length_c   1.000
_cell.angle_alpha   90.00
_cell.angle_beta   90.00
_cell.angle_gamma   90.00
#
_symmetry.space_group_name_H-M   'P 1'
#
loop_
_entity.id
_entity.type
_entity.pdbx_description
1 polymer ?
#
loop_
_entity_poly.entity_id
_entity_poly.type
_entity_poly.pdbx_seq_one_letter_code
_entity_poly.pdbx_strand_id
1 'polypeptide(L)'
;MSRLGQTTTVKQVLRDLAALVARVGVGGIFFANGWNKLEDGLTATGAKFLERGAPAPGAWATVTMLTELIGGALLIAGLAVSVTGLILFAEALAVYVVAPPLNPISLNELILLGVASILLAVVGAGRVSVDHMVVIRRRESEAASEFAADSEADRVIASLREPDKPESEPGEPDAGPDPEPGTGLGKGPGKAPGKGPETSASEDTAPHPRPRQKSGEAGRTDDPGPAPIPGDTLVAGRKKPPARGRRPTTD
;
A
#
# COMPACT_ATOMS: atom_id res chain seq x y z
N MET A 1 -17.56 -15.81 -20.80
CA MET A 1 -16.81 -14.54 -20.76
C MET A 1 -16.18 -14.30 -22.13
N SER A 2 -16.40 -13.14 -22.75
CA SER A 2 -15.84 -12.86 -24.09
C SER A 2 -14.31 -12.71 -24.01
N ARG A 3 -13.57 -13.15 -25.04
CA ARG A 3 -12.10 -13.00 -25.10
C ARG A 3 -11.66 -11.53 -24.89
N LEU A 4 -12.49 -10.58 -25.32
CA LEU A 4 -12.29 -9.15 -25.12
C LEU A 4 -12.27 -8.77 -23.63
N GLY A 5 -13.19 -9.29 -22.82
CA GLY A 5 -13.23 -9.04 -21.36
C GLY A 5 -11.99 -9.56 -20.63
N GLN A 6 -11.49 -10.74 -21.03
CA GLN A 6 -10.29 -11.34 -20.44
C GLN A 6 -9.02 -10.50 -20.70
N THR A 7 -8.87 -9.96 -21.92
CA THR A 7 -7.69 -9.14 -22.27
C THR A 7 -7.62 -7.82 -21.50
N THR A 8 -8.76 -7.21 -21.20
CA THR A 8 -8.82 -5.95 -20.44
C THR A 8 -8.42 -6.15 -18.99
N THR A 9 -8.89 -7.23 -18.35
CA THR A 9 -8.53 -7.57 -16.97
C THR A 9 -7.05 -7.89 -16.82
N VAL A 10 -6.48 -8.68 -17.73
CA VAL A 10 -5.04 -9.02 -17.69
C VAL A 10 -4.16 -7.78 -17.84
N LYS A 11 -4.48 -6.89 -18.80
CA LYS A 11 -3.76 -5.62 -18.98
C LYS A 11 -3.81 -4.75 -17.72
N GLN A 12 -4.93 -4.74 -17.02
CA GLN A 12 -5.11 -3.96 -15.80
C GLN A 12 -4.27 -4.51 -14.64
N VAL A 13 -4.29 -5.83 -14.43
CA VAL A 13 -3.44 -6.50 -13.43
C VAL A 13 -1.96 -6.25 -13.70
N LEU A 14 -1.53 -6.35 -14.97
CA LEU A 14 -0.14 -6.07 -15.34
C LEU A 14 0.24 -4.61 -15.07
N ARG A 15 -0.65 -3.66 -15.32
CA ARG A 15 -0.43 -2.24 -15.01
C ARG A 15 -0.29 -2.01 -13.50
N ASP A 16 -1.16 -2.63 -12.71
CA ASP A 16 -1.11 -2.51 -11.25
C ASP A 16 0.17 -3.13 -10.67
N LEU A 17 0.57 -4.29 -11.18
CA LEU A 17 1.82 -4.94 -10.79
C LEU A 17 3.03 -4.10 -11.19
N ALA A 18 3.06 -3.57 -12.41
CA ALA A 18 4.14 -2.71 -12.88
C ALA A 18 4.25 -1.43 -12.03
N ALA A 19 3.12 -0.79 -11.69
CA ALA A 19 3.10 0.37 -10.82
C ALA A 19 3.60 0.04 -9.41
N LEU A 20 3.19 -1.11 -8.84
CA LEU A 20 3.66 -1.57 -7.54
C LEU A 20 5.18 -1.80 -7.53
N VAL A 21 5.70 -2.56 -8.50
CA VAL A 21 7.14 -2.84 -8.61
C VAL A 21 7.93 -1.55 -8.80
N ALA A 22 7.46 -0.66 -9.67
CA ALA A 22 8.11 0.64 -9.87
C ALA A 22 8.13 1.47 -8.58
N ARG A 23 7.03 1.51 -7.81
CA ARG A 23 6.99 2.22 -6.53
C ARG A 23 7.94 1.64 -5.49
N VAL A 24 7.95 0.32 -5.33
CA VAL A 24 8.84 -0.34 -4.36
C VAL A 24 10.30 -0.18 -4.76
N GLY A 25 10.62 -0.30 -6.06
CA GLY A 25 11.98 -0.11 -6.56
C GLY A 25 12.46 1.33 -6.40
N VAL A 26 11.73 2.29 -6.98
CA VAL A 26 12.12 3.72 -6.95
C VAL A 26 12.09 4.25 -5.52
N GLY A 27 11.01 4.00 -4.78
CA GLY A 27 10.88 4.42 -3.38
C GLY A 27 11.90 3.74 -2.47
N GLY A 28 12.25 2.48 -2.74
CA GLY A 28 13.30 1.75 -2.02
C GLY A 28 14.68 2.36 -2.19
N ILE A 29 15.03 2.80 -3.41
CA ILE A 29 16.31 3.47 -3.67
C ILE A 29 16.35 4.83 -2.97
N PHE A 30 15.29 5.64 -3.06
CA PHE A 30 15.22 6.90 -2.31
C PHE A 30 15.34 6.67 -0.80
N PHE A 31 14.60 5.69 -0.26
CA PHE A 31 14.67 5.37 1.16
C PHE A 31 16.08 4.96 1.57
N ALA A 32 16.74 4.10 0.80
CA ALA A 32 18.11 3.68 1.05
C ALA A 32 19.10 4.86 0.99
N ASN A 33 18.95 5.76 0.02
CA ASN A 33 19.79 6.95 -0.10
C ASN A 33 19.60 7.90 1.09
N GLY A 34 18.36 8.11 1.53
CA GLY A 34 18.05 8.90 2.72
C GLY A 34 18.55 8.24 4.00
N TRP A 35 18.46 6.92 4.09
CA TRP A 35 18.97 6.14 5.23
C TRP A 35 20.49 6.25 5.34
N ASN A 36 21.21 6.13 4.23
CA ASN A 36 22.67 6.32 4.21
C ASN A 36 23.06 7.73 4.67
N LYS A 37 22.32 8.78 4.25
CA LYS A 37 22.55 10.16 4.73
C LYS A 37 22.29 10.31 6.23
N LEU A 38 21.30 9.58 6.76
CA LEU A 38 20.98 9.56 8.19
C LEU A 38 22.10 8.88 8.99
N GLU A 39 22.58 7.72 8.53
CA GLU A 39 23.68 6.97 9.17
C GLU A 39 25.01 7.75 9.12
N ASP A 40 25.33 8.36 7.98
CA ASP A 40 26.51 9.24 7.84
C ASP A 40 26.42 10.47 8.76
N GLY A 41 25.20 10.91 9.05
CA GLY A 41 24.91 12.13 9.79
C GLY A 41 24.99 13.40 8.95
N LEU A 42 24.40 14.48 9.48
CA LEU A 42 24.26 15.75 8.76
C LEU A 42 25.60 16.44 8.48
N THR A 43 26.59 16.31 9.38
CA THR A 43 27.91 16.93 9.19
C THR A 43 28.64 16.32 7.99
N ALA A 44 28.72 14.98 7.92
CA ALA A 44 29.39 14.30 6.82
C ALA A 44 28.63 14.47 5.51
N THR A 45 27.29 14.38 5.54
CA THR A 45 26.46 14.65 4.37
C THR A 45 26.60 16.10 3.88
N GLY A 46 26.68 17.06 4.80
CA GLY A 46 26.94 18.47 4.49
C GLY A 46 28.29 18.67 3.82
N ALA A 47 29.34 17.97 4.25
CA ALA A 47 30.65 18.00 3.58
C ALA A 47 30.55 17.49 2.13
N LYS A 48 29.81 16.41 1.88
CA LYS A 48 29.56 15.89 0.52
C LYS A 48 28.85 16.91 -0.38
N PHE A 49 27.92 17.70 0.17
CA PHE A 49 27.27 18.79 -0.57
C PHE A 49 28.21 19.99 -0.79
N LEU A 50 29.07 20.30 0.18
CA LEU A 50 30.07 21.36 0.07
C LEU A 50 31.09 21.05 -1.04
N GLU A 51 31.55 19.80 -1.14
CA GLU A 51 32.45 19.33 -2.22
C GLU A 51 31.85 19.53 -3.62
N ARG A 52 30.51 19.50 -3.72
CA ARG A 52 29.77 19.73 -4.96
C ARG A 52 29.46 21.21 -5.22
N GLY A 53 29.87 22.10 -4.32
CA GLY A 53 29.65 23.54 -4.42
C GLY A 53 28.28 24.03 -3.94
N ALA A 54 27.53 23.22 -3.18
CA ALA A 54 26.19 23.59 -2.73
C ALA A 54 26.22 24.83 -1.81
N PRO A 55 25.36 25.84 -2.03
CA PRO A 55 25.16 26.91 -1.06
C PRO A 55 24.45 26.35 0.19
N ALA A 56 24.87 26.76 1.38
CA ALA A 56 24.34 26.26 2.67
C ALA A 56 24.27 24.71 2.75
N PRO A 57 25.42 24.00 2.74
CA PRO A 57 25.45 22.54 2.63
C PRO A 57 24.68 21.77 3.70
N GLY A 58 24.63 22.29 4.93
CA GLY A 58 23.86 21.67 6.02
C GLY A 58 22.34 21.67 5.78
N ALA A 59 21.82 22.69 5.09
CA ALA A 59 20.41 22.75 4.73
C ALA A 59 20.08 21.68 3.67
N TRP A 60 20.91 21.56 2.63
CA TRP A 60 20.76 20.51 1.61
C TRP A 60 20.88 19.11 2.21
N ALA A 61 21.85 18.88 3.10
CA ALA A 61 21.98 17.61 3.80
C ALA A 61 20.69 17.22 4.52
N THR A 62 20.08 18.18 5.25
CA THR A 62 18.85 17.94 6.00
C THR A 62 17.65 17.71 5.08
N VAL A 63 17.44 18.60 4.10
CA VAL A 63 16.27 18.55 3.20
C VAL A 63 16.30 17.30 2.34
N THR A 64 17.44 16.95 1.74
CA THR A 64 17.56 15.77 0.90
C THR A 64 17.41 14.49 1.72
N MET A 65 18.08 14.38 2.87
CA MET A 65 17.92 13.23 3.77
C MET A 65 16.44 13.00 4.14
N LEU A 66 15.73 14.03 4.61
CA LEU A 66 14.32 13.90 5.00
C LEU A 66 13.42 13.60 3.80
N THR A 67 13.63 14.29 2.68
CA THR A 67 12.82 14.11 1.47
C THR A 67 12.98 12.71 0.89
N GLU A 68 14.21 12.22 0.79
CA GLU A 68 14.49 10.89 0.26
C GLU A 68 13.96 9.80 1.21
N LEU A 69 14.17 9.94 2.52
CA LEU A 69 13.74 8.94 3.51
C LEU A 69 12.21 8.87 3.62
N ILE A 70 11.56 10.02 3.88
CA ILE A 70 10.12 10.08 4.05
C ILE A 70 9.41 9.87 2.71
N GLY A 71 9.86 10.55 1.66
CA GLY A 71 9.28 10.42 0.33
C GLY A 71 9.44 9.00 -0.22
N GLY A 72 10.60 8.36 -0.03
CA GLY A 72 10.82 6.96 -0.36
C GLY A 72 9.84 6.04 0.35
N ALA A 73 9.68 6.20 1.68
CA ALA A 73 8.73 5.41 2.48
C ALA A 73 7.27 5.60 2.03
N LEU A 74 6.85 6.85 1.79
CA LEU A 74 5.51 7.18 1.31
C LEU A 74 5.25 6.57 -0.08
N LEU A 75 6.24 6.60 -0.96
CA LEU A 75 6.12 6.05 -2.31
C LEU A 75 5.98 4.52 -2.28
N ILE A 76 6.78 3.83 -1.44
CA ILE A 76 6.66 2.38 -1.19
C ILE A 76 5.26 2.05 -0.68
N ALA A 77 4.78 2.77 0.34
CA ALA A 77 3.44 2.59 0.89
C ALA A 77 2.33 2.86 -0.15
N GLY A 78 2.63 3.63 -1.19
CA GLY A 78 1.63 4.06 -2.16
C GLY A 78 0.68 5.10 -1.58
N LEU A 79 1.23 6.03 -0.80
CA LEU A 79 0.51 7.13 -0.19
C LEU A 79 0.82 8.45 -0.91
N ALA A 80 -0.23 9.14 -1.31
CA ALA A 80 -0.21 10.37 -2.09
C ALA A 80 0.77 10.31 -3.28
N VAL A 81 0.77 9.20 -4.03
CA VAL A 81 1.85 8.86 -4.98
C VAL A 81 2.13 9.98 -5.99
N SER A 82 1.08 10.64 -6.48
CA SER A 82 1.23 11.79 -7.38
C SER A 82 1.99 12.95 -6.75
N VAL A 83 1.67 13.30 -5.50
CA VAL A 83 2.33 14.38 -4.75
C VAL A 83 3.73 13.97 -4.34
N THR A 84 3.89 12.77 -3.77
CA THR A 84 5.18 12.21 -3.35
C THR A 84 6.15 12.12 -4.54
N GLY A 85 5.69 11.65 -5.70
CA GLY A 85 6.51 11.61 -6.92
C GLY A 85 6.92 12.98 -7.42
N LEU A 86 6.06 14.00 -7.33
CA LEU A 86 6.42 15.38 -7.67
C LEU A 86 7.47 15.96 -6.71
N ILE A 87 7.34 15.69 -5.41
CA ILE A 87 8.31 16.14 -4.41
C ILE A 87 9.68 15.49 -4.65
N LEU A 88 9.72 14.18 -4.85
CA LEU A 88 10.97 13.45 -5.15
C LEU A 88 11.60 13.88 -6.47
N PHE A 89 10.79 14.15 -7.50
CA PHE A 89 11.29 14.72 -8.75
C PHE A 89 11.87 16.12 -8.56
N ALA A 90 11.17 16.99 -7.81
CA ALA A 90 11.63 18.34 -7.54
C ALA A 90 12.94 18.35 -6.75
N GLU A 91 13.09 17.45 -5.77
CA GLU A 91 14.33 17.26 -5.02
C GLU A 91 15.47 16.80 -5.94
N ALA A 92 15.24 15.77 -6.77
CA ALA A 92 16.26 15.26 -7.67
C ALA A 92 16.72 16.32 -8.68
N LEU A 93 15.77 17.10 -9.22
CA LEU A 93 16.06 18.22 -10.12
C LEU A 93 16.83 19.33 -9.40
N ALA A 94 16.45 19.66 -8.17
CA ALA A 94 17.12 20.68 -7.37
C ALA A 94 18.57 20.28 -7.08
N VAL A 95 18.82 19.03 -6.68
CA VAL A 95 20.18 18.50 -6.49
C VAL A 95 20.96 18.51 -7.79
N TYR A 96 20.35 18.10 -8.91
CA TYR A 96 21.01 18.11 -10.23
C TYR A 96 21.49 19.51 -10.63
N VAL A 97 20.68 20.55 -10.37
CA VAL A 97 21.03 21.93 -10.73
C VAL A 97 22.04 22.54 -9.74
N VAL A 98 21.88 22.28 -8.45
CA VAL A 98 22.61 23.01 -7.39
C VAL A 98 23.89 22.30 -6.96
N ALA A 99 23.85 20.98 -6.87
CA ALA A 99 24.93 20.17 -6.30
C ALA A 99 25.01 18.79 -6.97
N PRO A 100 25.19 18.73 -8.31
CA PRO A 100 25.18 17.49 -9.05
C PRO A 100 26.27 16.53 -8.53
N PRO A 101 25.99 15.22 -8.44
CA PRO A 101 27.02 14.24 -8.13
C PRO A 101 28.20 14.33 -9.11
N LEU A 102 29.42 14.26 -8.58
CA LEU A 102 30.65 14.37 -9.36
C LEU A 102 31.00 13.09 -10.13
N ASN A 103 30.48 11.95 -9.69
CA ASN A 103 30.70 10.66 -10.34
C ASN A 103 29.53 10.32 -11.28
N PRO A 104 29.79 9.73 -12.46
CA PRO A 104 28.77 9.51 -13.48
C PRO A 104 27.71 8.50 -13.05
N ILE A 105 28.05 7.57 -12.16
CA ILE A 105 27.11 6.55 -11.68
C ILE A 105 26.00 7.20 -10.87
N SER A 106 26.35 7.95 -9.83
CA SER A 106 25.37 8.67 -8.99
C SER A 106 24.63 9.75 -9.76
N LEU A 107 25.28 10.39 -10.75
CA LEU A 107 24.61 11.36 -11.61
C LEU A 107 23.52 10.69 -12.45
N ASN A 108 23.83 9.55 -13.08
CA ASN A 108 22.86 8.78 -13.85
C ASN A 108 21.73 8.23 -12.97
N GLU A 109 22.04 7.77 -11.76
CA GLU A 109 21.05 7.33 -10.78
C GLU A 109 20.09 8.47 -10.42
N LEU A 110 20.62 9.67 -10.11
CA LEU A 110 19.81 10.85 -9.80
C LEU A 110 18.85 11.20 -10.94
N ILE A 111 19.34 11.21 -12.19
CA ILE A 111 18.53 11.49 -13.37
C ILE A 111 17.44 10.41 -13.54
N LEU A 112 17.80 9.14 -13.43
CA LEU A 112 16.87 8.02 -13.58
C LEU A 112 15.78 8.05 -12.49
N LEU A 113 16.15 8.32 -11.25
CA LEU A 113 15.22 8.46 -10.13
C LEU A 113 14.30 9.67 -10.31
N GLY A 114 14.81 10.79 -10.82
CA GLY A 114 14.00 11.95 -11.17
C GLY A 114 12.96 11.60 -12.24
N VAL A 115 13.39 11.02 -13.36
CA VAL A 115 12.50 10.59 -14.46
C VAL A 115 11.48 9.57 -13.98
N ALA A 116 11.89 8.59 -13.18
CA ALA A 116 10.99 7.58 -12.64
C ALA A 116 9.99 8.18 -11.65
N SER A 117 10.40 9.16 -10.84
CA SER A 117 9.53 9.87 -9.90
C SER A 117 8.44 10.66 -10.60
N ILE A 118 8.78 11.43 -11.64
CA ILE A 118 7.77 12.18 -12.41
C ILE A 118 6.84 11.24 -13.19
N LEU A 119 7.36 10.12 -13.70
CA LEU A 119 6.53 9.10 -14.34
C LEU A 119 5.53 8.51 -13.35
N LEU A 120 5.97 8.11 -12.16
CA LEU A 120 5.09 7.62 -11.10
C LEU A 120 4.08 8.68 -10.64
N ALA A 121 4.49 9.95 -10.63
CA ALA A 121 3.60 11.05 -10.28
C ALA A 121 2.39 11.15 -11.23
N VAL A 122 2.63 10.94 -12.53
CA VAL A 122 1.62 10.99 -13.60
C VAL A 122 0.82 9.69 -13.71
N VAL A 123 1.49 8.54 -13.60
CA VAL A 123 0.85 7.22 -13.73
C VAL A 123 -0.03 6.90 -12.52
N GLY A 124 0.34 7.40 -11.34
CA GLY A 124 -0.38 7.23 -10.09
C GLY A 124 -0.07 5.91 -9.37
N ALA A 125 -0.80 5.68 -8.26
CA ALA A 125 -0.47 4.64 -7.27
C ALA A 125 -0.77 3.20 -7.72
N GLY A 126 -1.66 2.99 -8.69
CA GLY A 126 -2.23 1.67 -9.01
C GLY A 126 -3.18 1.15 -7.92
N ARG A 127 -3.87 0.03 -8.18
CA ARG A 127 -4.89 -0.53 -7.26
C ARG A 127 -4.32 -1.08 -5.94
N VAL A 128 -3.07 -1.53 -5.94
CA VAL A 128 -2.40 -2.06 -4.74
C VAL A 128 -1.69 -0.91 -4.01
N SER A 129 -2.44 0.05 -3.49
CA SER A 129 -1.91 1.23 -2.82
C SER A 129 -2.80 1.69 -1.67
N VAL A 130 -2.21 2.39 -0.70
CA VAL A 130 -2.99 3.03 0.38
C VAL A 130 -3.96 4.06 -0.20
N ASP A 131 -3.55 4.82 -1.23
CA ASP A 131 -4.42 5.76 -1.95
C ASP A 131 -5.71 5.08 -2.44
N HIS A 132 -5.59 3.91 -3.04
CA HIS A 132 -6.75 3.17 -3.55
C HIS A 132 -7.65 2.64 -2.41
N MET A 133 -7.06 2.21 -1.29
CA MET A 133 -7.83 1.78 -0.12
C MET A 133 -8.63 2.93 0.51
N VAL A 134 -8.05 4.14 0.56
CA VAL A 134 -8.73 5.35 1.04
C VAL A 134 -9.87 5.75 0.11
N VAL A 135 -9.67 5.68 -1.22
CA VAL A 135 -10.72 5.99 -2.20
C VAL A 135 -11.89 5.00 -2.12
N ILE A 136 -11.62 3.69 -1.96
CA ILE A 136 -12.69 2.69 -1.79
C ILE A 136 -13.50 3.00 -0.52
N ARG A 137 -12.81 3.16 0.62
CA ARG A 137 -13.45 3.47 1.91
C ARG A 137 -14.33 4.72 1.84
N ARG A 138 -13.87 5.77 1.14
CA ARG A 138 -14.64 7.01 0.96
C ARG A 138 -15.92 6.77 0.15
N ARG A 139 -15.83 6.04 -0.96
CA ARG A 139 -17.02 5.70 -1.78
C ARG A 139 -18.03 4.85 -1.03
N GLU A 140 -17.56 3.89 -0.24
CA GLU A 140 -18.41 3.09 0.64
C GLU A 140 -19.13 3.95 1.69
N SER A 141 -18.43 4.94 2.28
CA SER A 141 -19.04 5.86 3.24
C SER A 141 -20.07 6.81 2.60
N GLU A 142 -19.81 7.29 1.38
CA GLU A 142 -20.73 8.15 0.64
C GLU A 142 -22.01 7.37 0.25
N ALA A 143 -21.86 6.14 -0.25
CA ALA A 143 -23.01 5.26 -0.56
C ALA A 143 -23.82 4.89 0.70
N ALA A 144 -23.16 4.65 1.83
CA ALA A 144 -23.84 4.40 3.09
C ALA A 144 -24.61 5.64 3.59
N SER A 145 -24.07 6.85 3.38
CA SER A 145 -24.75 8.10 3.73
C SER A 145 -25.97 8.39 2.84
N GLU A 146 -25.90 8.05 1.55
CA GLU A 146 -27.02 8.18 0.62
C GLU A 146 -28.16 7.22 0.97
N PHE A 147 -27.83 5.95 1.26
CA PHE A 147 -28.82 4.97 1.72
C PHE A 147 -29.46 5.36 3.06
N ALA A 148 -28.68 5.95 3.98
CA ALA A 148 -29.21 6.47 5.23
C ALA A 148 -30.16 7.65 4.99
N ALA A 149 -29.82 8.57 4.10
CA ALA A 149 -30.66 9.72 3.74
C ALA A 149 -31.97 9.29 3.07
N ASP A 150 -31.93 8.31 2.15
CA ASP A 150 -33.14 7.75 1.53
C ASP A 150 -34.04 7.06 2.56
N SER A 151 -33.46 6.28 3.49
CA SER A 151 -34.23 5.61 4.55
C SER A 151 -34.83 6.61 5.56
N GLU A 152 -34.15 7.73 5.83
CA GLU A 152 -34.71 8.83 6.61
C GLU A 152 -35.84 9.54 5.88
N ALA A 153 -35.71 9.78 4.57
CA ALA A 153 -36.76 10.38 3.75
C ALA A 153 -38.02 9.49 3.72
N ASP A 154 -37.87 8.18 3.54
CA ASP A 154 -38.98 7.23 3.58
C ASP A 154 -39.69 7.23 4.94
N ARG A 155 -38.93 7.33 6.04
CA ARG A 155 -39.51 7.43 7.39
C ARG A 155 -40.27 8.73 7.60
N VAL A 156 -39.76 9.85 7.10
CA VAL A 156 -40.44 11.14 7.18
C VAL A 156 -41.73 11.09 6.35
N ILE A 157 -41.69 10.58 5.13
CA ILE A 157 -42.88 10.40 4.27
C ILE A 157 -43.91 9.50 4.95
N ALA A 158 -43.47 8.37 5.54
CA ALA A 158 -44.35 7.47 6.28
C ALA A 158 -44.98 8.15 7.51
N SER A 159 -44.26 9.05 8.18
CA SER A 159 -44.78 9.82 9.32
C SER A 159 -45.78 10.91 8.93
N LEU A 160 -45.69 11.42 7.70
CA LEU A 160 -46.62 12.41 7.14
C LEU A 160 -47.86 11.78 6.50
N ARG A 161 -47.83 10.46 6.25
CA ARG A 161 -49.00 9.71 5.81
C ARG A 161 -49.95 9.53 7.00
N GLU A 162 -51.02 10.30 7.03
CA GLU A 162 -52.11 10.08 7.98
C GLU A 162 -52.63 8.62 7.83
N PRO A 163 -52.93 7.91 8.94
CA PRO A 163 -53.51 6.59 8.84
C PRO A 163 -54.86 6.71 8.11
N ASP A 164 -55.02 5.96 7.02
CA ASP A 164 -56.27 5.91 6.27
C ASP A 164 -57.44 5.68 7.24
N LYS A 165 -58.41 6.60 7.24
CA LYS A 165 -59.70 6.43 7.91
C LYS A 165 -60.33 5.14 7.39
N PRO A 166 -60.80 4.21 8.23
CA PRO A 166 -61.41 2.98 7.75
C PRO A 166 -62.62 3.32 6.86
N GLU A 167 -62.66 2.66 5.71
CA GLU A 167 -63.71 2.80 4.70
C GLU A 167 -65.09 2.62 5.32
N SER A 168 -65.97 3.57 5.01
CA SER A 168 -67.39 3.60 5.34
C SER A 168 -68.12 2.33 4.87
N GLU A 169 -68.90 1.74 5.78
CA GLU A 169 -69.75 0.57 5.55
C GLU A 169 -70.71 0.74 4.35
N PRO A 170 -70.99 -0.33 3.57
CA PRO A 170 -71.96 -0.25 2.48
C PRO A 170 -73.41 -0.39 2.98
N GLY A 171 -74.19 0.64 2.64
CA GLY A 171 -75.65 0.75 2.51
C GLY A 171 -76.56 -0.46 2.81
N GLU A 172 -77.49 -0.19 3.72
CA GLU A 172 -78.73 -0.92 3.99
C GLU A 172 -79.72 -0.83 2.81
N PRO A 173 -80.46 -1.91 2.50
CA PRO A 173 -81.86 -1.77 2.10
C PRO A 173 -82.82 -2.68 2.89
N ASP A 174 -83.97 -2.08 3.20
CA ASP A 174 -85.10 -2.58 4.00
C ASP A 174 -86.03 -3.58 3.24
N ALA A 175 -86.72 -4.41 4.04
CA ALA A 175 -87.99 -5.14 3.82
C ALA A 175 -88.06 -6.60 3.25
N GLY A 176 -87.88 -7.61 4.15
CA GLY A 176 -88.66 -8.84 4.48
C GLY A 176 -89.14 -9.90 3.43
N PRO A 177 -89.71 -11.07 3.84
CA PRO A 177 -89.58 -11.86 5.08
C PRO A 177 -89.10 -13.35 4.88
N ASP A 178 -88.64 -13.93 6.00
CA ASP A 178 -88.33 -15.33 6.42
C ASP A 178 -88.97 -16.54 5.68
N PRO A 179 -88.35 -17.77 5.68
CA PRO A 179 -88.02 -18.51 6.92
C PRO A 179 -86.74 -19.39 6.99
N GLU A 180 -86.36 -19.63 8.26
CA GLU A 180 -85.46 -20.62 8.90
C GLU A 180 -85.62 -22.11 8.48
N PRO A 181 -84.85 -23.11 9.01
CA PRO A 181 -83.77 -23.10 10.05
C PRO A 181 -82.52 -23.97 9.73
N GLY A 182 -81.47 -23.92 10.57
CA GLY A 182 -80.49 -25.02 10.58
C GLY A 182 -79.16 -24.90 11.35
N THR A 183 -79.20 -24.74 12.67
CA THR A 183 -78.33 -25.38 13.70
C THR A 183 -76.79 -25.31 13.69
N GLY A 184 -76.23 -24.91 14.86
CA GLY A 184 -74.99 -25.48 15.44
C GLY A 184 -73.96 -24.45 15.92
N LEU A 185 -74.08 -23.87 17.12
CA LEU A 185 -73.36 -24.25 18.37
C LEU A 185 -71.82 -24.31 18.19
N GLY A 186 -70.96 -23.59 18.92
CA GLY A 186 -71.12 -22.68 20.05
C GLY A 186 -69.77 -22.40 20.74
N LYS A 187 -69.66 -21.19 21.31
CA LYS A 187 -68.91 -20.75 22.50
C LYS A 187 -67.37 -20.89 22.59
N GLY A 188 -66.71 -19.72 22.73
CA GLY A 188 -65.42 -19.54 23.41
C GLY A 188 -65.52 -19.68 24.94
N PRO A 189 -64.75 -18.95 25.79
CA PRO A 189 -63.77 -17.88 25.48
C PRO A 189 -62.44 -17.94 26.28
N GLY A 190 -61.50 -17.07 25.94
CA GLY A 190 -60.90 -16.20 26.95
C GLY A 190 -59.41 -16.35 27.33
N LYS A 191 -58.69 -15.24 27.10
CA LYS A 191 -57.72 -14.58 28.00
C LYS A 191 -56.23 -14.99 27.94
N ALA A 192 -55.44 -14.07 27.38
CA ALA A 192 -54.01 -13.86 27.66
C ALA A 192 -53.81 -13.31 29.11
N PRO A 193 -52.60 -13.32 29.74
CA PRO A 193 -51.47 -12.49 29.27
C PRO A 193 -50.03 -12.98 29.63
N GLY A 194 -49.02 -12.38 28.99
CA GLY A 194 -47.85 -11.85 29.71
C GLY A 194 -46.47 -12.55 29.59
N LYS A 195 -45.50 -11.76 29.10
CA LYS A 195 -44.06 -11.64 29.48
C LYS A 195 -43.11 -12.85 29.35
N GLY A 196 -42.02 -12.65 28.59
CA GLY A 196 -40.75 -13.39 28.73
C GLY A 196 -40.04 -13.08 30.07
N PRO A 197 -38.93 -13.78 30.41
CA PRO A 197 -37.67 -13.67 29.67
C PRO A 197 -36.77 -14.94 29.61
N GLU A 198 -35.75 -14.87 28.73
CA GLU A 198 -34.37 -15.39 28.84
C GLU A 198 -34.00 -16.90 28.97
N THR A 199 -33.22 -17.32 27.96
CA THR A 199 -31.97 -18.14 27.99
C THR A 199 -31.92 -19.58 28.51
N SER A 200 -31.55 -20.51 27.63
CA SER A 200 -30.51 -21.57 27.78
C SER A 200 -30.42 -22.31 26.43
N ALA A 201 -29.29 -22.31 25.71
CA ALA A 201 -28.07 -23.11 25.90
C ALA A 201 -28.22 -24.59 25.48
N SER A 202 -27.16 -25.14 24.86
CA SER A 202 -26.99 -26.46 24.21
C SER A 202 -27.48 -26.50 22.75
N GLU A 203 -26.82 -27.09 21.75
CA GLU A 203 -25.67 -27.99 21.67
C GLU A 203 -25.25 -27.99 20.17
N ASP A 204 -23.95 -27.97 19.87
CA ASP A 204 -23.20 -29.12 19.36
C ASP A 204 -23.19 -29.22 17.82
N THR A 205 -21.99 -29.01 17.25
CA THR A 205 -21.28 -29.94 16.33
C THR A 205 -20.36 -29.15 15.42
N ALA A 206 -19.09 -29.04 15.82
CA ALA A 206 -17.98 -28.84 14.89
C ALA A 206 -17.24 -30.18 14.70
N PRO A 207 -16.59 -30.39 13.55
CA PRO A 207 -15.23 -30.93 13.64
C PRO A 207 -14.23 -30.17 12.75
N HIS A 208 -13.22 -29.62 13.42
CA HIS A 208 -11.90 -29.25 12.87
C HIS A 208 -11.05 -30.49 12.53
N PRO A 209 -10.15 -30.40 11.55
CA PRO A 209 -8.87 -31.10 11.58
C PRO A 209 -7.69 -30.17 11.89
N ARG A 210 -6.78 -30.67 12.73
CA ARG A 210 -5.66 -30.01 13.45
C ARG A 210 -4.45 -29.58 12.57
N PRO A 211 -3.60 -28.66 13.09
CA PRO A 211 -2.31 -28.29 12.51
C PRO A 211 -1.21 -29.33 12.83
N ARG A 212 -0.29 -29.55 11.88
CA ARG A 212 0.84 -30.48 12.03
C ARG A 212 2.06 -29.78 12.66
N GLN A 213 2.70 -30.53 13.54
CA GLN A 213 3.65 -30.14 14.58
C GLN A 213 5.09 -29.94 14.07
N LYS A 214 5.81 -29.02 14.73
CA LYS A 214 7.27 -28.80 14.64
C LYS A 214 8.05 -30.04 15.10
N SER A 215 9.09 -30.40 14.35
CA SER A 215 10.24 -31.17 14.85
C SER A 215 11.46 -30.23 14.86
N GLY A 216 12.03 -30.02 16.04
CA GLY A 216 13.33 -29.38 16.18
C GLY A 216 14.45 -30.42 15.99
N GLU A 217 15.59 -29.97 15.50
CA GLU A 217 16.86 -30.62 15.78
C GLU A 217 17.93 -29.56 16.06
N ALA A 218 18.73 -29.87 17.06
CA ALA A 218 19.67 -29.02 17.74
C ALA A 218 21.00 -28.88 17.00
N GLY A 219 21.82 -27.94 17.47
CA GLY A 219 23.03 -27.50 16.80
C GLY A 219 24.20 -28.49 16.80
N ARG A 220 25.20 -28.12 16.01
CA ARG A 220 26.57 -28.59 16.18
C ARG A 220 27.55 -27.51 15.73
N THR A 221 28.27 -26.98 16.71
CA THR A 221 29.48 -26.18 16.59
C THR A 221 30.69 -27.09 16.33
N ASP A 222 31.67 -26.53 15.62
CA ASP A 222 33.12 -26.78 15.62
C ASP A 222 33.67 -28.18 15.29
N ASP A 223 34.39 -28.31 14.16
CA ASP A 223 35.83 -28.66 14.12
C ASP A 223 36.42 -28.56 12.67
N PRO A 224 37.76 -28.57 12.45
CA PRO A 224 38.43 -27.74 11.46
C PRO A 224 38.82 -28.50 10.18
N GLY A 225 39.19 -27.74 9.14
CA GLY A 225 39.46 -28.28 7.81
C GLY A 225 40.75 -29.11 7.65
N PRO A 226 40.93 -29.76 6.49
CA PRO A 226 42.23 -30.25 6.04
C PRO A 226 42.98 -29.19 5.21
N ALA A 227 44.30 -29.17 5.40
CA ALA A 227 45.27 -28.18 4.92
C ALA A 227 45.35 -27.99 3.39
N PRO A 228 45.65 -26.77 2.90
CA PRO A 228 46.04 -26.54 1.51
C PRO A 228 47.50 -26.92 1.24
N ILE A 229 47.74 -27.52 0.07
CA ILE A 229 49.04 -27.98 -0.41
C ILE A 229 49.95 -26.78 -0.76
N PRO A 230 51.26 -26.80 -0.43
CA PRO A 230 52.15 -25.64 -0.54
C PRO A 230 52.61 -25.34 -1.98
N GLY A 231 52.63 -24.06 -2.34
CA GLY A 231 53.22 -23.59 -3.60
C GLY A 231 53.32 -22.07 -3.65
N ASP A 232 54.49 -21.57 -3.25
CA ASP A 232 55.11 -20.30 -3.66
C ASP A 232 54.40 -18.98 -3.33
N THR A 233 54.56 -18.54 -2.08
CA THR A 233 54.66 -17.10 -1.79
C THR A 233 55.82 -16.83 -0.86
N LEU A 234 57.00 -16.48 -1.40
CA LEU A 234 57.95 -15.62 -0.70
C LEU A 234 58.81 -14.78 -1.68
N VAL A 235 58.60 -13.46 -1.58
CA VAL A 235 59.64 -12.47 -1.25
C VAL A 235 60.50 -11.84 -2.37
N ALA A 236 60.55 -10.50 -2.25
CA ALA A 236 61.62 -9.57 -2.62
C ALA A 236 61.77 -9.14 -4.08
N GLY A 237 61.36 -7.89 -4.32
CA GLY A 237 62.33 -6.80 -4.26
C GLY A 237 63.42 -6.75 -5.33
N ARG A 238 63.25 -5.76 -6.23
CA ARG A 238 64.28 -4.80 -6.70
C ARG A 238 65.12 -5.13 -7.95
N LYS A 239 64.88 -4.27 -8.96
CA LYS A 239 65.77 -3.67 -9.98
C LYS A 239 66.31 -4.54 -11.14
N LYS A 240 65.97 -4.11 -12.36
CA LYS A 240 66.73 -4.34 -13.60
C LYS A 240 67.24 -2.99 -14.12
N PRO A 241 68.55 -2.81 -14.41
CA PRO A 241 69.09 -1.57 -14.97
C PRO A 241 68.92 -1.50 -16.50
N PRO A 242 68.78 -0.31 -17.12
CA PRO A 242 68.74 -0.17 -18.56
C PRO A 242 70.12 -0.25 -19.23
N ALA A 243 70.09 -0.59 -20.51
CA ALA A 243 71.19 -1.07 -21.33
C ALA A 243 72.28 -0.05 -21.68
N ARG A 244 73.50 -0.57 -21.84
CA ARG A 244 74.75 0.12 -22.15
C ARG A 244 74.89 0.29 -23.67
N GLY A 245 74.73 1.51 -24.18
CA GLY A 245 75.13 1.90 -25.55
C GLY A 245 76.54 2.50 -25.54
N ARG A 246 77.48 1.90 -26.29
CA ARG A 246 78.83 2.45 -26.52
C ARG A 246 78.80 3.51 -27.63
N ARG A 247 79.45 4.66 -27.37
CA ARG A 247 79.85 5.69 -28.35
C ARG A 247 80.93 5.16 -29.31
N PRO A 248 81.23 5.90 -30.39
CA PRO A 248 82.41 6.79 -30.32
C PRO A 248 82.20 8.19 -30.94
N THR A 249 82.79 9.19 -30.28
CA THR A 249 83.30 10.48 -30.81
C THR A 249 84.82 10.26 -31.04
N THR A 250 85.55 10.81 -32.01
CA THR A 250 85.76 12.20 -32.51
C THR A 250 86.30 12.08 -33.97
N ASP A 251 86.45 13.09 -34.83
CA ASP A 251 86.84 14.50 -34.74
C ASP A 251 85.99 15.40 -35.67
#